data_AF-C6PNU3-F1
#
_entry.id   AF-C6PNU3-F1
#
_cell.length_a   1.000
_cell.length_b   1.000
_cell.length_c   1.000
_cell.angle_alpha   90.00
_cell.angle_beta   90.00
_cell.angle_gamma   90.00
#
_symmetry.space_group_name_H-M   'P 1'
#
loop_
_entity.id
_entity.type
_entity.pdbx_description
1 polymer ?
#
loop_
_entity_poly.entity_id
_entity_poly.type
_entity_poly.pdbx_seq_one_letter_code
_entity_poly.pdbx_strand_id
1 'polypeptide(L)' 'MKVNNREYEINCVSMGNPHCVILKQELSIDEIKEYGRFIENHSMFPNRTNVQFAKVLSRS' A
#
# COMPACT_ATOMS: atom_id res chain seq x y z
N MET A 1 2.11 6.76 6.67
CA MET A 1 1.76 5.55 7.46
C MET A 1 3.01 4.81 7.83
N LYS A 2 3.24 4.59 9.12
CA LYS A 2 4.43 3.91 9.63
C LYS A 2 4.18 2.41 9.75
N VAL A 3 5.03 1.61 9.14
CA VAL A 3 5.00 0.15 9.21
C VAL A 3 6.40 -0.35 9.52
N ASN A 4 6.57 -0.99 10.68
CA ASN A 4 7.87 -1.35 11.23
C ASN A 4 8.82 -0.13 11.25
N ASN A 5 9.93 -0.20 10.50
CA ASN A 5 10.94 0.85 10.38
C ASN A 5 10.80 1.68 9.09
N ARG A 6 9.68 1.59 8.37
CA ARG A 6 9.43 2.37 7.15
C ARG A 6 8.20 3.25 7.28
N GLU A 7 8.21 4.34 6.54
CA GLU A 7 7.06 5.21 6.37
C GLU A 7 6.63 5.22 4.90
N TYR A 8 5.33 5.04 4.68
CA TYR A 8 4.70 5.01 3.37
C TYR A 8 3.69 6.15 3.27
N GLU A 9 3.77 6.92 2.19
CA GLU A 9 2.65 7.74 1.74
C GLU A 9 1.59 6.82 1.14
N ILE A 10 0.36 6.88 1.67
CA ILE A 10 -0.73 6.00 1.26
C ILE A 10 -1.91 6.84 0.76
N ASN A 11 -2.61 6.29 -0.21
CA ASN A 11 -3.86 6.83 -0.72
C ASN A 11 -4.95 5.78 -0.51
N CYS A 12 -5.95 6.10 0.30
CA CYS A 12 -7.05 5.18 0.61
C CYS A 12 -8.27 5.54 -0.23
N VAL A 13 -8.81 4.54 -0.92
CA VAL A 13 -10.03 4.66 -1.73
C VAL A 13 -10.92 3.45 -1.47
N SER A 14 -12.23 3.64 -1.57
CA SER A 14 -13.21 2.56 -1.48
C SER A 14 -14.00 2.49 -2.77
N MET A 15 -14.06 1.30 -3.36
CA MET A 15 -14.85 0.99 -4.56
C MET A 15 -15.87 -0.11 -4.25
N GLY A 16 -16.34 -0.18 -3.00
CA GLY A 16 -17.14 -1.29 -2.44
C GLY A 16 -16.33 -2.22 -1.55
N ASN A 17 -15.00 -2.24 -1.72
CA ASN A 17 -14.01 -2.82 -0.82
C ASN A 17 -12.87 -1.81 -0.58
N PRO A 18 -12.17 -1.88 0.57
CA PRO A 18 -11.09 -0.94 0.89
C PRO A 18 -9.84 -1.24 0.06
N HIS A 19 -9.28 -0.18 -0.54
CA HIS A 19 -8.02 -0.20 -1.26
C HIS A 19 -7.04 0.83 -0.68
N CYS A 20 -5.81 0.40 -0.47
CA CYS A 20 -4.69 1.22 -0.03
C CYS A 20 -3.62 1.23 -1.12
N VAL A 21 -3.44 2.36 -1.79
CA VAL A 21 -2.52 2.53 -2.92
C VAL A 21 -1.28 3.28 -2.48
N ILE A 22 -0.11 2.72 -2.77
CA ILE A 22 1.20 3.28 -2.50
C ILE A 22 1.89 3.55 -3.84
N LEU A 23 2.12 4.82 -4.13
CA LEU A 23 2.82 5.22 -5.35
C LEU A 23 4.33 5.26 -5.09
N LYS A 24 5.11 4.60 -5.94
CA LYS A 24 6.58 4.57 -5.84
C LYS A 24 7.24 4.76 -7.20
N GLN A 25 8.45 5.29 -7.21
CA GLN A 25 9.27 5.37 -8.42
C GLN A 25 9.87 4.02 -8.83
N GLU A 26 10.10 3.13 -7.86
CA GLU A 26 10.64 1.80 -8.06
C GLU A 26 9.84 0.77 -7.28
N LEU A 27 9.66 -0.40 -7.89
CA LEU A 27 8.96 -1.54 -7.30
C LEU A 27 9.98 -2.64 -7.01
N SER A 28 9.99 -3.12 -5.77
CA SER A 28 10.76 -4.30 -5.36
C SER A 28 9.79 -5.40 -4.94
N ILE A 29 9.92 -6.58 -5.55
CA ILE A 29 9.04 -7.72 -5.25
C ILE A 29 9.17 -8.13 -3.77
N ASP A 30 10.39 -8.12 -3.24
CA ASP A 30 10.65 -8.48 -1.85
C ASP A 30 10.02 -7.50 -0.88
N GLU A 31 10.14 -6.19 -1.16
CA GLU A 31 9.48 -5.15 -0.37
C GLU A 31 7.95 -5.32 -0.42
N ILE A 32 7.39 -5.54 -1.60
CA ILE A 32 5.93 -5.68 -1.77
C ILE A 32 5.41 -6.87 -0.97
N LYS A 33 6.09 -8.02 -1.04
CA LYS A 33 5.72 -9.23 -0.28
C LYS A 33 5.90 -9.05 1.21
N GLU A 34 6.98 -8.38 1.63
CA GLU A 34 7.27 -8.17 3.04
C GLU A 34 6.31 -7.15 3.67
N TYR A 35 6.23 -5.95 3.10
CA TYR A 35 5.47 -4.85 3.68
C TYR A 35 3.98 -4.92 3.34
N GLY A 36 3.60 -5.52 2.21
CA GLY A 36 2.19 -5.69 1.83
C GLY A 36 1.36 -6.39 2.91
N ARG A 37 1.84 -7.51 3.47
CA ARG A 37 1.15 -8.23 4.56
C ARG A 37 1.02 -7.42 5.85
N PHE A 38 2.01 -6.59 6.17
CA PHE A 38 1.95 -5.75 7.37
C PHE A 38 0.96 -4.60 7.18
N ILE A 39 0.88 -4.04 5.97
CA ILE A 39 -0.07 -2.98 5.62
C ILE A 39 -1.50 -3.53 5.57
N GLU A 40 -1.71 -4.70 4.98
CA GLU A 40 -3.02 -5.37 4.88
C GLU A 40 -3.66 -5.56 6.25
N ASN A 41 -2.87 -5.96 7.25
CA ASN A 41 -3.31 -6.24 8.62
C ASN A 41 -3.08 -5.07 9.57
N HIS A 42 -2.76 -3.88 9.06
CA HIS A 42 -2.51 -2.72 9.89
C HIS A 42 -3.78 -2.34 10.67
N SER A 43 -3.63 -1.90 11.93
CA SER A 43 -4.75 -1.59 12.83
C SER A 43 -5.71 -0.51 12.32
N MET A 44 -5.24 0.32 11.37
CA MET A 44 -6.05 1.31 10.64
C MET A 44 -7.10 0.66 9.71
N PHE A 45 -6.95 -0.61 9.37
CA PHE A 45 -7.86 -1.37 8.51
C PHE A 45 -8.47 -2.55 9.28
N PRO A 46 -9.52 -2.32 10.09
CA PRO A 46 -10.13 -3.36 10.93
C PRO A 46 -10.60 -4.60 10.17
N ASN A 47 -11.05 -4.40 8.92
CA ASN A 47 -11.53 -5.45 8.03
C ASN A 47 -10.51 -5.84 6.95
N ARG A 48 -9.23 -5.58 7.21
CA ARG A 48 -8.12 -5.63 6.24
C ARG A 48 -8.35 -4.69 5.04
N THR A 49 -7.34 -4.58 4.20
CA THR A 49 -7.42 -3.79 2.97
C THR A 49 -6.67 -4.46 1.83
N ASN A 50 -7.13 -4.24 0.60
CA ASN A 50 -6.34 -4.58 -0.56
C ASN A 50 -5.19 -3.57 -0.70
N VAL A 51 -3.94 -4.04 -0.66
CA VAL A 51 -2.74 -3.20 -0.76
C VAL A 51 -2.22 -3.24 -2.20
N GLN A 52 -1.99 -2.06 -2.79
CA GLN A 52 -1.47 -1.93 -4.14
C GLN A 52 -0.22 -1.07 -4.13
N PHE A 53 0.86 -1.59 -4.70
CA PHE A 53 2.05 -0.81 -5.00
C PHE A 53 2.07 -0.53 -6.50
N ALA A 54 2.10 0.75 -6.86
CA ALA A 54 2.02 1.18 -8.24
C ALA A 54 3.16 2.16 -8.59
N LYS A 55 3.72 1.99 -9.79
CA LYS A 55 4.64 2.94 -10.39
C LYS A 55 3.91 3.75 -11.44
N VAL A 56 3.96 5.07 -11.30
CA VAL A 56 3.41 5.99 -12.31
C VAL A 56 4.34 5.94 -13.52
N LEU A 57 3.82 5.48 -14.66
CA LEU A 57 4.57 5.43 -15.93
C LEU A 57 4.36 6.70 -16.76
N SER A 58 3.16 7.27 -16.71
CA SER A 58 2.83 8.56 -17.33
C SER A 58 1.72 9.27 -16.55
N ARG A 59 1.61 10.59 -16.72
CA ARG A 59 0.54 11.47 -16.18
C ARG A 59 -0.22 12.23 -17.27
N SER A 60 0.06 11.89 -18.53
CA SER A 60 -0.47 12.49 -19.75
C SER A 60 -1.81 11.90 -20.14
#